data_AF-A0A3A9ZS78-F1
#
_entry.id   AF-A0A3A9ZS78-F1
#
_cell.length_a   1.000
_cell.length_b   1.000
_cell.length_c   1.000
_cell.angle_alpha   90.00
_cell.angle_beta   90.00
_cell.angle_gamma   90.00
#
_symmetry.space_group_name_H-M   'P 1'
#
loop_
_entity.id
_entity.type
_entity.pdbx_description
1 polymer ?
#
loop_
_entity_poly.entity_id
_entity_poly.type
_entity_poly.pdbx_seq_one_letter_code
_entity_poly.pdbx_strand_id
1 'polypeptide(L)'
;METVSSAMAVLLRGMTEAAWTIERHFTELCLNYHLFVPDGDRGRSRFEGTDDEALIWGSRLSFDPYDGVGQPSLGGHLTFNAMTIRLPHLPVEVTDYPSEIRLYLRLTLREDGFTLTAAIDVDLLQPLFKYPAGEHTVMRVIEELTTLDDTVAAAQRAVTAFAEHYSLFDDIGFPRRQ
;
A
#
# COMPACT_ATOMS: atom_id res chain seq x y z
N MET A 1 -7.68 24.58 23.34
CA MET A 1 -6.55 23.94 22.63
C MET A 1 -6.90 22.50 22.21
N GLU A 2 -8.19 22.16 22.05
CA GLU A 2 -8.67 20.78 21.78
C GLU A 2 -9.08 20.53 20.32
N THR A 3 -8.98 21.53 19.42
CA THR A 3 -9.57 21.50 18.08
C THR A 3 -8.71 20.86 16.99
N VAL A 4 -7.38 21.00 17.06
CA VAL A 4 -6.46 20.40 16.08
C VAL A 4 -6.34 18.88 16.31
N SER A 5 -6.36 18.46 17.57
CA SER A 5 -6.31 17.04 17.94
C SER A 5 -7.57 16.28 17.54
N SER A 6 -8.76 16.91 17.60
CA SER A 6 -10.02 16.27 17.22
C SER A 6 -10.18 16.15 15.70
N ALA A 7 -9.82 17.20 14.96
CA ALA A 7 -9.82 17.19 13.50
C ALA A 7 -8.88 16.11 12.93
N MET A 8 -7.65 16.03 13.45
CA MET A 8 -6.70 15.00 13.06
C MET A 8 -7.21 13.60 13.43
N ALA A 9 -7.86 13.43 14.58
CA ALA A 9 -8.44 12.15 14.97
C ALA A 9 -9.53 11.67 13.99
N VAL A 10 -10.39 12.57 13.48
CA VAL A 10 -11.40 12.25 12.47
C VAL A 10 -10.75 11.83 11.15
N LEU A 11 -9.76 12.58 10.68
CA LEU A 11 -8.98 12.25 9.47
C LEU A 11 -8.30 10.88 9.59
N LEU A 12 -7.51 10.68 10.65
CA LEU A 12 -6.79 9.44 10.89
C LEU A 12 -7.76 8.25 10.93
N ARG A 13 -8.91 8.42 11.58
CA ARG A 13 -9.93 7.38 11.65
C ARG A 13 -10.51 7.06 10.27
N GLY A 14 -10.97 8.06 9.52
CA GLY A 14 -11.57 7.85 8.19
C GLY A 14 -10.59 7.19 7.21
N MET A 15 -9.34 7.64 7.22
CA MET A 15 -8.27 7.08 6.39
C MET A 15 -7.94 5.63 6.80
N THR A 16 -7.88 5.34 8.10
CA THR A 16 -7.63 3.98 8.61
C THR A 16 -8.76 3.03 8.25
N GLU A 17 -10.01 3.46 8.41
CA GLU A 17 -11.19 2.67 8.04
C GLU A 17 -11.22 2.38 6.53
N ALA A 18 -10.87 3.36 5.70
CA ALA A 18 -10.73 3.16 4.24
C ALA A 18 -9.61 2.16 3.91
N ALA A 19 -8.43 2.31 4.53
CA ALA A 19 -7.29 1.41 4.34
C ALA A 19 -7.64 -0.04 4.71
N TRP A 20 -8.27 -0.26 5.87
CA TRP A 20 -8.75 -1.59 6.28
C TRP A 20 -9.80 -2.17 5.34
N THR A 21 -10.64 -1.32 4.74
CA THR A 21 -11.65 -1.79 3.78
C THR A 21 -11.00 -2.25 2.49
N ILE A 22 -10.00 -1.52 1.98
CA ILE A 22 -9.19 -1.93 0.83
C ILE A 22 -8.48 -3.25 1.13
N GLU A 23 -7.81 -3.36 2.28
CA GLU A 23 -7.12 -4.56 2.73
C GLU A 23 -8.04 -5.79 2.74
N ARG A 24 -9.24 -5.66 3.30
CA ARG A 24 -10.25 -6.73 3.33
C ARG A 24 -10.75 -7.11 1.94
N HIS A 25 -10.90 -6.13 1.04
CA HIS A 25 -11.29 -6.44 -0.33
C HIS A 25 -10.26 -7.29 -1.04
N PHE A 26 -8.96 -7.06 -0.81
CA PHE A 26 -7.89 -7.78 -1.49
C PHE A 26 -7.51 -9.11 -0.83
N THR A 27 -7.69 -9.25 0.48
CA THR A 27 -7.20 -10.43 1.22
C THR A 27 -8.30 -11.29 1.84
N GLU A 28 -9.55 -10.82 1.80
CA GLU A 28 -10.71 -11.37 2.52
C GLU A 28 -10.54 -11.45 4.07
N LEU A 29 -9.43 -10.93 4.59
CA LEU A 29 -9.04 -10.93 6.00
C LEU A 29 -8.59 -9.52 6.43
N CYS A 30 -8.46 -9.29 7.73
CA CYS A 30 -7.74 -8.13 8.25
C CYS A 30 -6.36 -8.60 8.73
N LEU A 31 -5.33 -8.29 7.96
CA LEU A 31 -3.94 -8.62 8.20
C LEU A 31 -3.35 -7.71 9.28
N ASN A 32 -3.58 -8.11 10.53
CA ASN A 32 -2.84 -7.57 11.68
C ASN A 32 -1.44 -8.22 11.84
N TYR A 33 -1.05 -9.11 10.92
CA TYR A 33 0.16 -9.91 10.97
C TYR A 33 0.68 -10.19 9.56
N HIS A 34 1.96 -10.50 9.49
CA HIS A 34 2.62 -10.97 8.27
C HIS A 34 1.98 -12.28 7.82
N LEU A 35 1.42 -12.31 6.61
CA LEU A 35 1.08 -13.57 5.95
C LEU A 35 2.29 -14.06 5.18
N PHE A 36 2.69 -15.28 5.49
CA PHE A 36 3.61 -16.07 4.70
C PHE A 36 2.79 -16.92 3.75
N VAL A 37 3.00 -16.74 2.46
CA VAL A 37 2.39 -17.60 1.43
C VAL A 37 3.46 -18.61 1.01
N PRO A 38 3.43 -19.85 1.52
CA PRO A 38 4.38 -20.87 1.11
C PRO A 38 4.15 -21.24 -0.36
N ASP A 39 5.25 -21.42 -1.10
CA ASP A 39 5.18 -21.88 -2.49
C ASP A 39 4.56 -23.28 -2.53
N GLY A 40 3.42 -23.39 -3.20
CA GLY A 40 2.66 -24.62 -3.26
C GLY A 40 3.39 -25.66 -4.09
N ASP A 41 3.84 -26.73 -3.42
CA ASP A 41 4.10 -28.05 -4.01
C ASP A 41 5.48 -28.30 -4.67
N ARG A 42 6.56 -27.70 -4.15
CA ARG A 42 7.92 -28.27 -4.33
C ARG A 42 8.35 -28.98 -3.06
N GLY A 43 8.32 -30.31 -3.14
CA GLY A 43 8.44 -31.21 -2.00
C GLY A 43 9.60 -30.90 -1.04
N ARG A 44 9.29 -31.04 0.25
CA ARG A 44 10.23 -31.22 1.37
C ARG A 44 11.39 -30.22 1.42
N SER A 45 11.23 -29.18 2.23
CA SER A 45 12.31 -28.78 3.14
C SER A 45 11.76 -28.71 4.55
N ARG A 46 12.25 -29.60 5.43
CA ARG A 46 12.14 -29.47 6.88
C ARG A 46 13.42 -28.75 7.30
N PHE A 47 13.24 -27.59 7.92
CA PHE A 47 14.22 -26.73 8.60
C PHE A 47 14.98 -25.69 7.75
N GLU A 48 15.04 -24.50 8.37
CA GLU A 48 15.86 -23.31 8.09
C GLU A 48 15.37 -22.37 6.98
N GLY A 49 15.34 -21.08 7.33
CA GLY A 49 14.56 -20.03 6.67
C GLY A 49 14.79 -19.94 5.18
N THR A 50 13.70 -20.01 4.43
CA THR A 50 13.71 -19.84 2.97
C THR A 50 13.22 -18.45 2.64
N ASP A 51 14.09 -17.64 2.05
CA ASP A 51 13.83 -16.31 1.46
C ASP A 51 12.86 -16.35 0.26
N ASP A 52 12.12 -17.45 0.10
CA ASP A 52 11.21 -17.79 -1.00
C ASP A 52 9.73 -17.52 -0.66
N GLU A 53 9.43 -16.88 0.47
CA GLU A 53 8.07 -16.59 0.91
C GLU A 53 7.65 -15.15 0.54
N ALA A 54 6.48 -15.00 -0.08
CA ALA A 54 5.88 -13.67 -0.24
C ALA A 54 5.38 -13.18 1.13
N LEU A 55 5.77 -11.96 1.49
CA LEU A 55 5.37 -11.32 2.73
C LEU A 55 4.28 -10.30 2.45
N ILE A 56 3.09 -10.52 3.00
CA ILE A 56 1.98 -9.57 2.92
C ILE A 56 1.75 -8.96 4.30
N TRP A 57 1.76 -7.64 4.42
CA TRP A 57 1.34 -6.94 5.62
C TRP A 57 0.27 -5.89 5.33
N GLY A 58 -0.66 -5.76 6.29
CA GLY A 58 -1.80 -4.87 6.21
C GLY A 58 -1.50 -3.44 6.66
N SER A 59 -2.58 -2.75 6.99
CA SER A 59 -2.66 -1.30 7.18
C SER A 59 -1.60 -0.74 8.14
N ARG A 60 -0.60 -0.04 7.59
CA ARG A 60 0.45 0.66 8.34
C ARG A 60 0.46 2.15 8.03
N LEU A 61 0.30 2.96 9.08
CA LEU A 61 0.54 4.40 9.01
C LEU A 61 2.05 4.68 9.07
N SER A 62 2.51 5.47 8.13
CA SER A 62 3.87 6.01 8.06
C SER A 62 3.81 7.51 7.88
N PHE A 63 4.70 8.22 8.55
CA PHE A 63 4.87 9.66 8.40
C PHE A 63 6.26 9.89 7.83
N ASP A 64 6.33 10.60 6.72
CA ASP A 64 7.58 11.10 6.17
C ASP A 64 7.54 12.63 6.24
N PRO A 65 8.45 13.25 7.02
CA PRO A 65 8.54 14.70 7.09
C PRO A 65 9.10 15.35 5.82
N TYR A 66 9.52 14.56 4.82
CA TYR A 66 10.08 15.02 3.56
C TYR A 66 9.17 14.63 2.38
N ASP A 67 9.14 15.44 1.33
CA ASP A 67 8.32 15.20 0.11
C ASP A 67 9.11 14.51 -1.01
N GLY A 68 10.15 13.74 -0.66
CA GLY A 68 10.98 13.03 -1.64
C GLY A 68 12.07 13.88 -2.30
N VAL A 69 12.21 15.18 -1.98
CA VAL A 69 13.27 16.06 -2.52
C VAL A 69 14.41 16.32 -1.53
N GLY A 70 14.43 15.63 -0.38
CA GLY A 70 15.48 15.77 0.63
C GLY A 70 15.57 17.15 1.30
N GLN A 71 14.59 18.03 1.05
CA GLN A 71 14.40 19.27 1.78
C GLN A 71 13.19 19.12 2.71
N PRO A 72 13.25 19.67 3.93
CA PRO A 72 12.08 19.76 4.79
C PRO A 72 11.08 20.72 4.12
N SER A 73 10.08 20.16 3.45
CA SER A 73 8.91 20.93 3.06
C SER A 73 8.02 21.13 4.29
N LEU A 74 7.27 22.23 4.32
CA LEU A 74 6.35 22.57 5.42
C LEU A 74 5.19 21.55 5.59
N GLY A 75 5.08 20.55 4.71
CA GLY A 75 4.05 19.53 4.72
C GLY A 75 4.67 18.13 4.58
N GLY A 76 5.00 17.50 5.71
CA GLY A 76 5.20 16.06 5.72
C GLY A 76 3.94 15.34 5.23
N HIS A 77 4.08 14.10 4.77
CA HIS A 77 2.97 13.32 4.27
C HIS A 77 2.71 12.09 5.13
N LEU A 78 1.42 11.80 5.33
CA LEU A 78 0.96 10.60 6.01
C LEU A 78 0.57 9.55 4.96
N THR A 79 1.31 8.45 4.91
CA THR A 79 0.98 7.32 4.04
C THR A 79 0.37 6.20 4.87
N PHE A 80 -0.87 5.86 4.55
CA PHE A 80 -1.59 4.69 5.01
C PHE A 80 -1.39 3.60 3.96
N ASN A 81 -0.44 2.71 4.22
CA ASN A 81 -0.19 1.55 3.36
C ASN A 81 -1.30 0.55 3.63
N ALA A 82 -2.34 0.52 2.79
CA ALA A 82 -3.47 -0.39 2.93
C ALA A 82 -3.02 -1.85 2.80
N MET A 83 -2.09 -2.11 1.87
CA MET A 83 -1.45 -3.41 1.73
C MET A 83 -0.08 -3.24 1.10
N THR A 84 0.89 -4.04 1.55
CA THR A 84 2.15 -4.22 0.83
C THR A 84 2.41 -5.71 0.66
N ILE A 85 2.76 -6.09 -0.56
CA ILE A 85 3.16 -7.44 -0.93
C ILE A 85 4.64 -7.34 -1.30
N ARG A 86 5.49 -7.95 -0.50
CA ARG A 86 6.89 -8.15 -0.83
C ARG A 86 7.05 -9.52 -1.45
N LEU A 87 7.61 -9.56 -2.64
CA LEU A 87 7.84 -10.80 -3.37
C LEU A 87 9.15 -11.45 -2.88
N PRO A 88 9.27 -12.78 -2.98
CA PRO A 88 10.46 -13.49 -2.54
C PRO A 88 11.74 -12.97 -3.20
N HIS A 89 12.84 -13.01 -2.44
CA HIS A 89 14.16 -12.66 -2.94
C HIS A 89 14.62 -13.75 -3.90
N LEU A 90 14.47 -13.52 -5.20
CA LEU A 90 15.18 -14.35 -6.18
C LEU A 90 16.69 -14.10 -5.98
N PRO A 91 17.53 -15.15 -5.99
CA PRO A 91 18.94 -15.07 -5.59
C PRO A 91 19.74 -14.22 -6.59
N VAL A 92 19.75 -12.92 -6.36
CA VAL A 92 20.59 -11.96 -7.06
C VAL A 92 21.25 -11.10 -5.99
N GLU A 93 22.55 -11.34 -5.78
CA GLU A 93 23.40 -10.79 -4.69
C GLU A 93 23.61 -9.25 -4.74
N VAL A 94 22.75 -8.46 -5.37
CA VAL A 94 23.14 -7.10 -5.81
C VAL A 94 22.36 -5.96 -5.15
N THR A 95 21.24 -6.20 -4.45
CA THR A 95 20.46 -5.09 -3.86
C THR A 95 19.76 -5.46 -2.55
N ASP A 96 19.77 -4.55 -1.57
CA ASP A 96 19.03 -4.69 -0.30
C ASP A 96 17.50 -4.46 -0.44
N TYR A 97 17.01 -4.13 -1.64
CA TYR A 97 15.62 -3.75 -1.89
C TYR A 97 14.84 -4.86 -2.59
N PRO A 98 13.78 -5.41 -1.98
CA PRO A 98 12.97 -6.46 -2.61
C PRO A 98 11.99 -5.89 -3.63
N SER A 99 11.51 -6.74 -4.56
CA SER A 99 10.35 -6.39 -5.39
C SER A 99 9.10 -6.24 -4.50
N GLU A 100 8.36 -5.14 -4.65
CA GLU A 100 7.22 -4.79 -3.82
C GLU A 100 6.03 -4.29 -4.63
N ILE A 101 4.83 -4.63 -4.17
CA ILE A 101 3.57 -4.08 -4.66
C ILE A 101 2.92 -3.36 -3.49
N ARG A 102 2.62 -2.08 -3.67
CA ARG A 102 2.16 -1.17 -2.61
C ARG A 102 0.81 -0.59 -3.00
N LEU A 103 -0.18 -0.83 -2.16
CA LEU A 103 -1.49 -0.20 -2.23
C LEU A 103 -1.59 0.78 -1.08
N TYR A 104 -1.74 2.07 -1.37
CA TYR A 104 -1.70 3.10 -0.34
C TYR A 104 -2.64 4.27 -0.57
N LEU A 105 -3.00 4.91 0.54
CA LEU A 105 -3.58 6.24 0.60
C LEU A 105 -2.55 7.19 1.21
N ARG A 106 -2.17 8.24 0.50
CA ARG A 106 -1.24 9.26 0.99
C ARG A 106 -1.97 10.59 1.14
N LEU A 107 -1.91 11.15 2.34
CA LEU A 107 -2.38 12.48 2.66
C LEU A 107 -1.19 13.44 2.72
N THR A 108 -1.20 14.46 1.89
CA THR A 108 -0.22 15.54 1.92
C THR A 108 -0.92 16.81 2.40
N LEU A 109 -0.35 17.45 3.42
CA LEU A 109 -0.86 18.73 3.90
C LEU A 109 -0.37 19.86 3.00
N ARG A 110 -1.25 20.80 2.69
CA ARG A 110 -0.96 22.03 1.93
C ARG A 110 -1.38 23.25 2.74
N GLU A 111 -0.97 24.44 2.30
CA GLU A 111 -1.33 25.70 2.96
C GLU A 111 -2.85 25.94 2.99
N ASP A 112 -3.56 25.50 1.96
CA ASP A 112 -4.99 25.74 1.73
C ASP A 112 -5.86 24.47 1.85
N GLY A 113 -5.27 23.35 2.28
CA GLY A 113 -6.01 22.11 2.46
C GLY A 113 -5.15 20.86 2.38
N PHE A 114 -5.64 19.89 1.61
CA PHE A 114 -5.13 18.52 1.55
C PHE A 114 -5.01 18.05 0.11
N THR A 115 -4.03 17.19 -0.13
CA THR A 115 -3.99 16.34 -1.32
C THR A 115 -4.09 14.89 -0.86
N LEU A 116 -5.13 14.19 -1.33
CA LEU A 116 -5.24 12.75 -1.18
C LEU A 116 -4.73 12.08 -2.45
N THR A 117 -3.82 11.13 -2.30
CA THR A 117 -3.38 10.23 -3.39
C THR A 117 -3.75 8.81 -3.03
N ALA A 118 -4.48 8.13 -3.89
CA ALA A 118 -4.72 6.69 -3.82
C ALA A 118 -3.96 6.01 -4.97
N ALA A 119 -3.10 5.03 -4.67
CA ALA A 119 -2.30 4.41 -5.71
C ALA A 119 -1.98 2.93 -5.47
N ILE A 120 -1.74 2.25 -6.58
CA ILE A 120 -1.16 0.92 -6.68
C ILE A 120 0.16 1.09 -7.43
N ASP A 121 1.28 1.01 -6.71
CA ASP A 121 2.62 1.07 -7.29
C ASP A 121 3.30 -0.29 -7.18
N VAL A 122 3.98 -0.70 -8.25
CA VAL A 122 4.72 -1.95 -8.37
C VAL A 122 6.17 -1.59 -8.63
N ASP A 123 7.09 -2.13 -7.86
CA ASP A 123 8.53 -1.99 -8.06
C ASP A 123 9.15 -3.38 -8.14
N LEU A 124 9.72 -3.71 -9.30
CA LEU A 124 10.17 -5.05 -9.61
C LEU A 124 11.66 -5.10 -9.92
N LEU A 125 12.42 -5.90 -9.19
CA LEU A 125 13.79 -6.25 -9.58
C LEU A 125 13.84 -7.14 -10.83
N GLN A 126 12.81 -7.96 -11.03
CA GLN A 126 12.69 -8.88 -12.15
C GLN A 126 11.26 -8.87 -12.70
N PRO A 127 11.06 -9.11 -14.01
CA PRO A 127 9.73 -9.17 -14.59
C PRO A 127 8.80 -10.15 -13.86
N LEU A 128 7.56 -9.73 -13.60
CA LEU A 128 6.49 -10.57 -13.06
C LEU A 128 5.29 -10.52 -13.99
N PHE A 129 4.96 -11.67 -14.58
CA PHE A 129 3.83 -11.86 -15.49
C PHE A 129 3.78 -10.80 -16.62
N LYS A 130 2.95 -9.77 -16.48
CA LYS A 130 2.77 -8.67 -17.45
C LYS A 130 3.68 -7.46 -17.21
N TYR A 131 4.33 -7.36 -16.05
CA TYR A 131 5.15 -6.20 -15.68
C TYR A 131 6.64 -6.51 -15.88
N PRO A 132 7.39 -5.70 -16.66
CA PRO A 132 8.84 -5.83 -16.72
C PRO A 132 9.49 -5.34 -15.41
N ALA A 133 10.80 -5.58 -15.25
CA ALA A 133 11.55 -4.98 -14.14
C ALA A 133 11.46 -3.44 -14.17
N GLY A 134 11.50 -2.82 -13.00
CA GLY A 134 11.39 -1.38 -12.77
C GLY A 134 10.09 -0.97 -12.06
N GLU A 135 9.92 0.34 -11.94
CA GLU A 135 8.77 0.97 -11.30
C GLU A 135 7.59 1.12 -12.27
N HIS A 136 6.40 0.76 -11.81
CA HIS A 136 5.13 0.88 -12.52
C HIS A 136 4.05 1.44 -11.61
N THR A 137 3.28 2.40 -12.11
CA THR A 137 2.04 2.83 -11.46
C THR A 137 0.87 2.18 -12.19
N VAL A 138 0.16 1.28 -11.50
CA VAL A 138 -0.99 0.54 -12.04
C VAL A 138 -2.27 1.38 -11.92
N MET A 139 -2.40 2.07 -10.80
CA MET A 139 -3.52 2.96 -10.51
C MET A 139 -2.99 4.18 -9.79
N ARG A 140 -3.49 5.36 -10.16
CA ARG A 140 -3.28 6.59 -9.39
C ARG A 140 -4.49 7.50 -9.53
N VAL A 141 -5.06 7.87 -8.38
CA VAL A 141 -6.11 8.88 -8.25
C VAL A 141 -5.59 9.96 -7.32
N ILE A 142 -5.71 11.21 -7.72
CA ILE A 142 -5.29 12.38 -6.93
C ILE A 142 -6.51 13.29 -6.79
N GLU A 143 -6.81 13.66 -5.55
CA GLU A 143 -7.87 14.61 -5.22
C GLU A 143 -7.31 15.76 -4.38
N GLU A 144 -7.67 16.98 -4.78
CA GLU A 144 -7.33 18.21 -4.07
C GLU A 144 -8.54 18.71 -3.29
N LEU A 145 -8.39 18.88 -1.99
CA LEU A 145 -9.51 19.00 -1.06
C LEU A 145 -9.23 20.10 -0.04
N THR A 146 -10.22 20.93 0.28
CA THR A 146 -10.04 22.07 1.20
C THR A 146 -10.71 21.82 2.55
N THR A 147 -11.45 20.72 2.70
CA THR A 147 -12.18 20.40 3.94
C THR A 147 -11.86 18.99 4.44
N LEU A 148 -12.02 18.79 5.75
CA LEU A 148 -11.83 17.49 6.41
C LEU A 148 -12.85 16.45 5.91
N ASP A 149 -14.12 16.87 5.82
CA ASP A 149 -15.22 15.98 5.42
C ASP A 149 -15.05 15.50 3.97
N ASP A 150 -14.63 16.39 3.07
CA ASP A 150 -14.34 16.01 1.68
C ASP A 150 -13.15 15.05 1.62
N THR A 151 -12.15 15.22 2.48
CA THR A 151 -10.98 14.34 2.58
C THR A 151 -11.36 12.93 3.03
N VAL A 152 -12.21 12.80 4.05
CA VAL A 152 -12.73 11.50 4.49
C VAL A 152 -13.59 10.86 3.40
N ALA A 153 -14.46 11.63 2.75
CA ALA A 153 -15.29 11.13 1.65
C ALA A 153 -14.45 10.67 0.45
N ALA A 154 -13.37 11.37 0.11
CA ALA A 154 -12.44 10.98 -0.94
C ALA A 154 -11.71 9.67 -0.60
N ALA A 155 -11.27 9.50 0.66
CA ALA A 155 -10.67 8.25 1.10
C ALA A 155 -11.64 7.06 0.96
N GLN A 156 -12.92 7.27 1.26
CA GLN A 156 -13.95 6.25 1.08
C GLN A 156 -14.23 5.95 -0.40
N ARG A 157 -14.23 6.96 -1.29
CA ARG A 157 -14.35 6.74 -2.75
C ARG A 157 -13.17 5.96 -3.32
N ALA A 158 -11.96 6.20 -2.80
CA ALA A 158 -10.78 5.47 -3.24
C ALA A 158 -10.92 3.96 -3.05
N VAL A 159 -11.67 3.50 -2.02
CA VAL A 159 -12.00 2.08 -1.81
C VAL A 159 -12.65 1.47 -3.05
N THR A 160 -13.60 2.17 -3.67
CA THR A 160 -14.26 1.71 -4.90
C THR A 160 -13.27 1.64 -6.06
N ALA A 161 -12.41 2.64 -6.21
CA ALA A 161 -11.40 2.63 -7.27
C ALA A 161 -10.41 1.45 -7.10
N PHE A 162 -9.99 1.14 -5.88
CA PHE A 162 -9.19 -0.07 -5.62
C PHE A 162 -9.95 -1.36 -5.96
N ALA A 163 -11.24 -1.44 -5.63
CA ALA A 163 -12.07 -2.61 -5.93
C ALA A 163 -12.24 -2.86 -7.44
N GLU A 164 -12.26 -1.81 -8.27
CA GLU A 164 -12.26 -1.95 -9.74
C GLU A 164 -10.96 -2.60 -10.25
N HIS A 165 -9.86 -2.43 -9.52
CA HIS A 165 -8.57 -3.06 -9.78
C HIS A 165 -8.35 -4.37 -9.00
N TYR A 166 -9.41 -5.03 -8.53
CA TYR A 166 -9.32 -6.36 -7.87
C TYR A 166 -8.69 -7.44 -8.77
N SER A 167 -8.74 -7.26 -10.10
CA SER A 167 -8.03 -8.12 -11.06
C SER A 167 -6.51 -7.97 -11.02
N LEU A 168 -5.95 -7.05 -10.22
CA LEU A 168 -4.51 -6.89 -10.08
C LEU A 168 -3.83 -8.23 -9.76
N PHE A 169 -4.42 -9.06 -8.89
CA PHE A 169 -3.89 -10.40 -8.60
C PHE A 169 -3.83 -11.29 -9.84
N ASP A 170 -4.79 -11.17 -10.77
CA ASP A 170 -4.77 -11.88 -12.05
C ASP A 170 -3.67 -11.30 -12.98
N ASP A 171 -3.41 -9.99 -12.90
CA ASP A 171 -2.38 -9.29 -13.67
C ASP A 171 -0.95 -9.51 -13.14
N ILE A 172 -0.80 -9.93 -11.89
CA ILE A 172 0.50 -10.28 -11.28
C ILE A 172 0.65 -11.80 -11.06
N GLY A 173 -0.36 -12.60 -11.42
CA GLY A 173 -0.31 -14.07 -11.35
C GLY A 173 -0.47 -14.68 -9.95
N PHE A 174 -1.05 -13.96 -9.00
CA PHE A 174 -1.31 -14.47 -7.66
C PHE A 174 -2.53 -15.40 -7.66
N PRO A 175 -2.44 -16.60 -7.04
CA PRO A 175 -3.55 -17.53 -7.02
C PRO A 175 -4.69 -17.03 -6.11
N ARG A 176 -5.92 -16.97 -6.64
CA ARG A 176 -7.12 -16.79 -5.83
C ARG A 176 -7.38 -18.06 -5.02
N ARG A 177 -7.75 -17.92 -3.73
CA ARG A 177 -8.40 -19.04 -3.03
C ARG A 177 -9.74 -19.30 -3.72
N GLN A 178 -9.95 -20.54 -4.16
CA GLN A 178 -11.24 -21.02 -4.67
C GLN A 178 -12.19 -21.34 -3.52
#